data_AF-A0A1E7F1N5-F1
#
_entry.id   AF-A0A1E7F1N5-F1
#
_cell.length_a   1.000
_cell.length_b   1.000
_cell.length_c   1.000
_cell.angle_alpha   90.00
_cell.angle_beta   90.00
_cell.angle_gamma   90.00
#
_symmetry.space_group_name_H-M   'P 1'
#
loop_
_entity.id
_entity.type
_entity.pdbx_description
1 polymer ?
#
loop_
_entity_poly.entity_id
_entity_poly.type
_entity_poly.pdbx_seq_one_letter_code
_entity_poly.pdbx_strand_id
1 'polypeptide(L)'
;MREYFDSLMDIYPALKRAVPEQFEILETFHELLSIAAGLSQSSDRDFVILLQKRIRNIPITKLVVGDLWHAMNPKDEKDIYEKIDVMETELNAVAPNDAEAFDVALARQTVPGLRLDQELARLCDENKRNRPGYNRTAAEQGNIMLGKWRETWQNLVDEVAVVKE
;
A
#
# COMPACT_ATOMS: atom_id res chain seq x y z
N MET A 1 0.29 11.99 19.76
CA MET A 1 0.57 12.24 18.31
C MET A 1 -0.71 12.55 17.54
N ARG A 2 -1.80 11.79 17.69
CA ARG A 2 -3.11 12.07 17.05
C ARG A 2 -3.66 13.47 17.36
N GLU A 3 -3.62 13.90 18.62
CA GLU A 3 -4.09 15.23 19.06
C GLU A 3 -3.46 16.42 18.30
N TYR A 4 -2.20 16.30 17.89
CA TYR A 4 -1.54 17.33 17.08
C TYR A 4 -2.22 17.47 15.71
N PHE A 5 -2.46 16.36 15.02
CA PHE A 5 -3.13 16.37 13.72
C PHE A 5 -4.60 16.76 13.85
N ASP A 6 -5.26 16.36 14.94
CA ASP A 6 -6.63 16.76 15.22
C ASP A 6 -6.75 18.29 15.36
N SER A 7 -5.80 18.94 16.05
CA SER A 7 -5.78 20.41 16.17
C SER A 7 -5.57 21.13 14.84
N LEU A 8 -4.87 20.51 13.88
CA LEU A 8 -4.66 21.08 12.54
C LEU A 8 -5.91 21.00 11.66
N MET A 9 -6.83 20.07 11.94
CA MET A 9 -8.07 19.92 11.18
C MET A 9 -9.01 21.12 11.34
N ASP A 10 -8.93 21.85 12.45
CA ASP A 10 -9.70 23.08 12.67
C ASP A 10 -9.19 24.25 11.82
N ILE A 11 -7.90 24.25 11.51
CA ILE A 11 -7.24 25.27 10.69
C ILE A 11 -7.34 24.91 9.20
N TYR A 12 -7.28 23.62 8.87
CA TYR A 12 -7.29 23.10 7.50
C TYR A 12 -8.42 22.08 7.32
N PRO A 13 -9.63 22.52 6.93
CA PRO A 13 -10.81 21.64 6.82
C PRO A 13 -10.64 20.45 5.86
N ALA A 14 -9.78 20.57 4.84
CA ALA A 14 -9.46 19.47 3.93
C ALA A 14 -8.84 18.25 4.66
N LEU A 15 -8.19 18.47 5.81
CA LEU A 15 -7.60 17.40 6.62
C LEU A 15 -8.63 16.58 7.39
N LYS A 16 -9.85 17.09 7.58
CA LYS A 16 -10.94 16.40 8.31
C LYS A 16 -11.28 15.03 7.74
N ARG A 17 -11.04 14.84 6.45
CA ARG A 17 -11.21 13.55 5.79
C ARG A 17 -9.91 12.75 5.72
N ALA A 18 -8.79 13.40 5.40
CA ALA A 18 -7.52 12.70 5.19
C ALA A 18 -6.90 12.16 6.49
N VAL A 19 -6.92 12.93 7.58
CA VAL A 19 -6.26 12.54 8.84
C VAL A 19 -6.86 11.26 9.45
N PRO A 20 -8.20 11.11 9.57
CA PRO A 20 -8.78 9.86 10.03
C PRO A 20 -8.41 8.68 9.14
N GLU A 21 -8.50 8.84 7.81
CA GLU A 21 -8.14 7.80 6.84
C GLU A 21 -6.67 7.34 7.02
N GLN A 22 -5.74 8.27 7.24
CA GLN A 22 -4.31 7.93 7.45
C GLN A 22 -4.06 7.22 8.78
N PHE A 23 -4.72 7.65 9.86
CA PHE A 23 -4.57 6.96 11.14
C PHE A 23 -5.17 5.56 11.15
N GLU A 24 -6.28 5.32 10.44
CA GLU A 24 -6.82 3.97 10.26
C GLU A 24 -5.84 3.04 9.55
N ILE A 25 -5.11 3.57 8.55
CA ILE A 25 -4.04 2.83 7.90
C ILE A 25 -2.93 2.52 8.90
N LEU A 26 -2.46 3.51 9.66
CA LEU A 26 -1.43 3.30 10.68
C LEU A 26 -1.83 2.27 11.74
N GLU A 27 -3.10 2.29 12.18
CA GLU A 27 -3.67 1.30 13.08
C GLU A 27 -3.68 -0.10 12.45
N THR A 28 -4.00 -0.19 11.15
CA THR A 28 -3.92 -1.45 10.38
C THR A 28 -2.49 -2.00 10.33
N PHE A 29 -1.49 -1.15 10.06
CA PHE A 29 -0.07 -1.52 10.09
C PHE A 29 0.37 -2.00 11.47
N HIS A 30 0.00 -1.27 12.52
CA HIS A 30 0.32 -1.63 13.90
C HIS A 30 -0.28 -2.98 14.28
N GLU A 31 -1.53 -3.24 13.90
CA GLU A 31 -2.16 -4.52 14.20
C GLU A 31 -1.52 -5.67 13.43
N LEU A 32 -1.23 -5.49 12.14
CA LEU A 32 -0.49 -6.50 11.35
C LEU A 32 0.88 -6.83 11.96
N LEU A 33 1.62 -5.81 12.41
CA LEU A 33 2.88 -6.02 13.13
C LEU A 33 2.68 -6.77 14.45
N SER A 34 1.61 -6.45 15.19
CA SER A 34 1.27 -7.10 16.45
C SER A 34 0.88 -8.58 16.24
N ILE A 35 0.14 -8.89 15.18
CA ILE A 35 -0.19 -10.26 14.77
C ILE A 35 1.09 -11.00 14.37
N ALA A 36 1.93 -10.41 13.52
CA ALA A 36 3.19 -11.01 13.07
C ALA A 36 4.15 -11.30 14.24
N ALA A 37 4.13 -10.45 15.27
CA ALA A 37 4.89 -10.62 16.51
C ALA A 37 4.29 -11.66 17.47
N GLY A 38 3.10 -12.20 17.19
CA GLY A 38 2.37 -13.09 18.10
C GLY A 38 1.77 -12.40 19.33
N LEU A 39 1.67 -11.06 19.31
CA LEU A 39 1.12 -10.24 20.39
C LEU A 39 -0.40 -10.04 20.26
N SER A 40 -0.95 -10.25 19.06
CA SER A 40 -2.38 -10.17 18.80
C SER A 40 -2.94 -11.52 18.34
N GLN A 41 -4.18 -11.80 18.74
CA GLN A 41 -4.99 -12.94 18.30
C GLN A 41 -5.98 -12.56 17.20
N SER A 42 -5.93 -11.31 16.74
CA SER A 42 -6.72 -10.82 15.61
C SER A 42 -6.40 -11.60 14.34
N SER A 43 -7.39 -11.66 13.44
CA SER A 43 -7.27 -12.32 12.13
C SER A 43 -6.38 -11.49 11.20
N ASP A 44 -5.25 -12.05 10.75
CA ASP A 44 -4.41 -11.45 9.70
C ASP A 44 -5.23 -11.17 8.43
N ARG A 45 -6.11 -12.11 8.04
CA ARG A 45 -7.02 -11.98 6.90
C ARG A 45 -7.82 -10.68 6.93
N ASP A 46 -8.41 -10.32 8.07
CA ASP A 46 -9.29 -9.15 8.18
C ASP A 46 -8.49 -7.85 7.96
N PHE A 47 -7.30 -7.77 8.55
CA PHE A 47 -6.45 -6.59 8.43
C PHE A 47 -5.78 -6.49 7.05
N VAL A 48 -5.48 -7.61 6.39
CA VAL A 48 -5.07 -7.63 4.97
C VAL A 48 -6.19 -7.07 4.08
N ILE A 49 -7.45 -7.46 4.33
CA ILE A 49 -8.61 -6.93 3.58
C ILE A 49 -8.80 -5.42 3.84
N LEU A 50 -8.66 -4.97 5.10
CA LEU A 50 -8.73 -3.54 5.44
C LEU A 50 -7.64 -2.75 4.72
N LEU A 51 -6.42 -3.28 4.70
CA LEU A 51 -5.30 -2.66 3.99
C LEU A 51 -5.57 -2.60 2.47
N GLN A 52 -6.07 -3.68 1.87
CA GLN A 52 -6.43 -3.71 0.45
C GLN A 52 -7.53 -2.71 0.09
N LYS A 53 -8.53 -2.47 0.97
CA LYS A 53 -9.56 -1.44 0.73
C LYS A 53 -8.98 -0.03 0.61
N ARG A 54 -7.83 0.21 1.25
CA ARG A 54 -7.14 1.50 1.29
C ARG A 54 -6.12 1.64 0.17
N ILE A 55 -5.27 0.63 -0.04
CA ILE A 55 -4.24 0.62 -1.08
C ILE A 55 -4.83 0.38 -2.47
N ARG A 56 -5.85 -0.49 -2.57
CA ARG A 56 -6.52 -0.89 -3.83
C ARG A 56 -5.56 -1.42 -4.89
N ASN A 57 -4.52 -2.12 -4.44
CA ASN A 57 -3.54 -2.73 -5.31
C ASN A 57 -3.03 -4.00 -4.61
N ILE A 58 -3.55 -5.15 -5.05
CA ILE A 58 -3.21 -6.45 -4.45
C ILE A 58 -1.69 -6.68 -4.42
N PRO A 59 -0.92 -6.39 -5.50
CA PRO A 59 0.53 -6.50 -5.46
C PRO A 59 1.19 -5.69 -4.35
N ILE A 60 0.88 -4.40 -4.23
CA ILE A 60 1.46 -3.52 -3.20
C ILE A 60 1.06 -4.02 -1.82
N THR A 61 -0.22 -4.35 -1.61
CA THR A 61 -0.71 -4.93 -0.35
C THR A 61 0.10 -6.17 0.03
N LYS A 62 0.31 -7.09 -0.92
CA LYS A 62 1.08 -8.31 -0.71
C LYS A 62 2.53 -8.01 -0.32
N LEU A 63 3.19 -7.10 -1.04
CA LEU A 63 4.58 -6.71 -0.78
C LEU A 63 4.73 -6.07 0.60
N VAL A 64 3.81 -5.18 0.97
CA VAL A 64 3.80 -4.49 2.26
C VAL A 64 3.62 -5.48 3.39
N VAL A 65 2.58 -6.32 3.35
CA VAL A 65 2.33 -7.32 4.41
C VAL A 65 3.51 -8.28 4.53
N GLY A 66 4.06 -8.70 3.40
CA GLY A 66 5.29 -9.49 3.36
C GLY A 66 6.47 -8.83 4.07
N ASP A 67 6.69 -7.54 3.84
CA ASP A 67 7.77 -6.79 4.52
C ASP A 67 7.51 -6.62 6.03
N LEU A 68 6.25 -6.50 6.46
CA LEU A 68 5.91 -6.49 7.90
C LEU A 68 6.23 -7.83 8.58
N TRP A 69 5.88 -8.94 7.93
CA TRP A 69 6.24 -10.28 8.44
C TRP A 69 7.75 -10.49 8.40
N HIS A 70 8.43 -10.05 7.34
CA HIS A 70 9.88 -10.11 7.27
C HIS A 70 10.55 -9.39 8.45
N ALA A 71 10.01 -8.23 8.85
CA ALA A 71 10.53 -7.45 9.97
C ALA A 71 10.27 -8.10 11.33
N MET A 72 9.08 -8.66 11.56
CA MET A 72 8.66 -9.15 12.88
C MET A 72 8.89 -10.65 13.09
N ASN A 73 8.59 -11.47 12.08
CA ASN A 73 8.73 -12.91 12.12
C ASN A 73 9.06 -13.49 10.74
N PRO A 74 10.32 -13.33 10.27
CA PRO A 74 10.72 -13.72 8.92
C PRO A 74 10.60 -15.22 8.61
N LYS A 75 10.42 -16.08 9.63
CA LYS A 75 10.19 -17.51 9.43
C LYS A 75 8.85 -17.80 8.76
N ASP A 76 7.84 -16.97 9.05
CA ASP A 76 6.46 -17.14 8.56
C ASP A 76 6.17 -16.21 7.37
N GLU A 77 7.19 -15.51 6.85
CA GLU A 77 7.06 -14.61 5.70
C GLU A 77 6.51 -15.38 4.48
N LYS A 78 7.01 -16.58 4.21
CA LYS A 78 6.53 -17.38 3.07
C LYS A 78 5.05 -17.73 3.21
N ASP A 79 4.63 -18.10 4.42
CA ASP A 79 3.26 -18.54 4.69
C ASP A 79 2.26 -17.39 4.51
N ILE A 80 2.62 -16.16 4.88
CA ILE A 80 1.75 -15.00 4.64
C ILE A 80 1.64 -14.65 3.15
N TYR A 81 2.72 -14.81 2.37
CA TYR A 81 2.66 -14.64 0.91
C TYR A 81 1.67 -15.63 0.28
N GLU A 82 1.74 -16.90 0.68
CA GLU A 82 0.84 -17.95 0.18
C GLU A 82 -0.61 -17.74 0.61
N LYS A 83 -0.85 -17.29 1.85
CA LYS A 83 -2.19 -16.90 2.31
C LYS A 83 -2.80 -15.80 1.45
N ILE A 84 -2.03 -14.76 1.12
CA ILE A 84 -2.51 -13.65 0.30
C ILE A 84 -2.82 -14.11 -1.13
N ASP A 85 -2.03 -15.04 -1.69
CA ASP A 85 -2.31 -15.63 -3.00
C ASP A 85 -3.66 -16.36 -3.03
N VAL A 86 -3.98 -17.12 -1.98
CA VAL A 86 -5.29 -17.78 -1.84
C VAL A 86 -6.44 -16.77 -1.71
N MET A 87 -6.16 -15.59 -1.15
CA MET A 87 -7.14 -14.51 -0.97
C MET A 87 -7.32 -13.62 -2.21
N GLU A 88 -6.55 -13.79 -3.28
CA GLU A 88 -6.54 -12.85 -4.42
C GLU A 88 -7.94 -12.57 -5.00
N THR A 89 -8.77 -13.62 -5.13
CA THR A 89 -10.15 -13.48 -5.63
C THR A 89 -11.02 -12.63 -4.69
N GLU A 90 -10.87 -12.83 -3.38
CA GLU A 90 -11.60 -12.06 -2.35
C GLU A 90 -11.11 -10.61 -2.31
N LEU A 91 -9.81 -10.39 -2.35
CA LEU A 91 -9.20 -9.06 -2.36
C LEU A 91 -9.65 -8.27 -3.58
N ASN A 92 -9.72 -8.90 -4.75
CA ASN A 92 -10.19 -8.28 -5.97
C ASN A 92 -11.70 -7.99 -5.92
N ALA A 93 -12.50 -8.83 -5.27
CA ALA A 93 -13.94 -8.59 -5.08
C ALA A 93 -14.21 -7.40 -4.13
N VAL A 94 -13.37 -7.23 -3.11
CA VAL A 94 -13.51 -6.17 -2.11
C VAL A 94 -13.04 -4.81 -2.63
N ALA A 95 -11.90 -4.79 -3.31
CA ALA A 95 -11.35 -3.60 -3.93
C ALA A 95 -10.67 -3.99 -5.25
N PRO A 96 -11.39 -3.85 -6.39
CA PRO A 96 -10.87 -4.20 -7.70
C PRO A 96 -9.61 -3.40 -8.04
N ASN A 97 -8.66 -4.04 -8.72
CA ASN A 97 -7.46 -3.39 -9.24
C ASN A 97 -7.70 -2.59 -10.54
N ASP A 98 -8.94 -2.24 -10.87
CA ASP A 98 -9.27 -1.69 -12.20
C ASP A 98 -8.81 -0.23 -12.41
N ALA A 99 -8.72 0.16 -13.68
CA ALA A 99 -8.24 1.49 -14.08
C ALA A 99 -9.18 2.62 -13.60
N GLU A 100 -10.46 2.34 -13.38
CA GLU A 100 -11.41 3.31 -12.85
C GLU A 100 -11.15 3.60 -11.37
N ALA A 101 -10.76 2.59 -10.58
CA ALA A 101 -10.29 2.80 -9.21
C ALA A 101 -8.99 3.62 -9.15
N PHE A 102 -8.12 3.47 -10.14
CA PHE A 102 -6.91 4.28 -10.31
C PHE A 102 -7.24 5.75 -10.62
N ASP A 103 -8.15 6.01 -11.57
CA ASP A 103 -8.57 7.37 -11.94
C ASP A 103 -9.33 8.05 -10.79
N VAL A 104 -10.15 7.31 -10.05
CA VAL A 104 -10.86 7.81 -8.87
C VAL A 104 -9.89 8.11 -7.72
N ALA A 105 -8.84 7.30 -7.53
CA ALA A 105 -7.79 7.59 -6.55
C ALA A 105 -6.94 8.81 -6.97
N LEU A 106 -6.59 8.91 -8.26
CA LEU A 106 -5.88 10.05 -8.85
C LEU A 106 -6.68 11.35 -8.71
N ALA A 107 -8.00 11.30 -8.87
CA ALA A 107 -8.88 12.47 -8.78
C ALA A 107 -9.17 12.93 -7.33
N ARG A 108 -8.97 12.07 -6.33
CA ARG A 108 -9.39 12.34 -4.93
C ARG A 108 -8.30 12.94 -4.04
N GLN A 109 -7.03 12.92 -4.45
CA GLN A 109 -5.91 13.47 -3.68
C GLN A 109 -4.85 14.08 -4.61
N THR A 110 -4.75 15.41 -4.60
CA THR A 110 -4.10 16.24 -5.62
C THR A 110 -2.58 16.43 -5.46
N VAL A 111 -1.89 15.64 -4.63
CA VAL A 111 -0.44 15.82 -4.41
C VAL A 111 0.31 14.48 -4.56
N PRO A 112 1.05 14.29 -5.66
CA PRO A 112 1.81 13.06 -5.97
C PRO A 112 2.80 12.58 -4.90
N GLY A 113 3.26 13.44 -3.98
CA GLY A 113 4.16 13.05 -2.88
C GLY A 113 3.46 12.68 -1.56
N LEU A 114 2.13 12.76 -1.52
CA LEU A 114 1.31 12.45 -0.32
C LEU A 114 0.45 11.21 -0.52
N ARG A 115 0.57 10.56 -1.68
CA ARG A 115 -0.16 9.34 -2.03
C ARG A 115 0.57 8.12 -1.48
N LEU A 116 -0.05 7.44 -0.53
CA LEU A 116 0.55 6.28 0.13
C LEU A 116 0.77 5.11 -0.83
N ASP A 117 -0.20 4.81 -1.69
CA ASP A 117 -0.11 3.76 -2.71
C ASP A 117 1.09 3.98 -3.65
N GLN A 118 1.25 5.22 -4.08
CA GLN A 118 2.37 5.71 -4.88
C GLN A 118 3.71 5.54 -4.16
N GLU A 119 3.82 6.07 -2.94
CA GLU A 119 5.06 6.01 -2.18
C GLU A 119 5.44 4.56 -1.82
N LEU A 120 4.46 3.73 -1.48
CA LEU A 120 4.67 2.29 -1.26
C LEU A 120 5.11 1.58 -2.53
N ALA A 121 4.53 1.90 -3.70
CA ALA A 121 4.96 1.35 -4.98
C ALA A 121 6.43 1.72 -5.27
N ARG A 122 6.80 2.99 -5.06
CA ARG A 122 8.18 3.48 -5.23
C ARG A 122 9.15 2.75 -4.31
N LEU A 123 8.83 2.65 -3.02
CA LEU A 123 9.64 1.95 -2.03
C LEU A 123 9.76 0.45 -2.34
N CYS A 124 8.70 -0.17 -2.88
CA CYS A 124 8.73 -1.55 -3.33
C CYS A 124 9.65 -1.73 -4.55
N ASP A 125 9.64 -0.80 -5.50
CA ASP A 125 10.48 -0.82 -6.71
C ASP A 125 11.96 -0.63 -6.39
N GLU A 126 12.28 0.28 -5.46
CA GLU A 126 13.65 0.53 -5.01
C GLU A 126 14.22 -0.61 -4.18
N ASN A 127 13.35 -1.43 -3.57
CA ASN A 127 13.76 -2.51 -2.70
C ASN A 127 14.23 -3.73 -3.50
N LYS A 128 15.55 -3.97 -3.49
CA LYS A 128 16.22 -5.07 -4.19
C LYS A 128 16.24 -6.40 -3.40
N ARG A 129 15.51 -6.50 -2.28
CA ARG A 129 15.47 -7.70 -1.44
C ARG A 129 14.86 -8.88 -2.20
N ASN A 130 15.45 -10.06 -2.04
CA ASN A 130 14.87 -11.30 -2.55
C ASN A 130 13.71 -11.73 -1.63
N ARG A 131 12.49 -11.82 -2.17
CA ARG A 131 11.27 -12.11 -1.39
C ARG A 131 10.78 -13.54 -1.64
N PRO A 132 10.28 -14.28 -0.63
CA PRO A 132 9.75 -15.63 -0.81
C PRO A 132 8.60 -15.66 -1.82
N GLY A 133 8.58 -16.65 -2.71
CA GLY A 133 7.55 -16.77 -3.76
C GLY A 133 7.70 -15.78 -4.93
N TYR A 134 8.67 -14.85 -4.86
CA TYR A 134 8.99 -13.90 -5.92
C TYR A 134 10.03 -14.50 -6.89
N ASN A 135 9.63 -15.49 -7.69
CA ASN A 135 10.51 -16.08 -8.70
C ASN A 135 10.75 -15.11 -9.87
N ARG A 136 11.81 -15.28 -10.67
CA ARG A 136 12.23 -14.32 -11.72
C ARG A 136 11.16 -13.95 -12.78
N THR A 137 10.12 -14.77 -12.97
CA THR A 137 8.90 -14.44 -13.73
C THR A 137 7.94 -13.49 -12.99
N ALA A 138 7.99 -13.47 -11.66
CA ALA A 138 7.34 -12.48 -10.80
C ALA A 138 8.10 -11.13 -10.76
N ALA A 139 9.35 -11.06 -11.20
CA ALA A 139 10.02 -9.78 -11.48
C ALA A 139 9.53 -9.16 -12.79
N GLU A 140 9.17 -9.98 -13.79
CA GLU A 140 8.40 -9.52 -14.96
C GLU A 140 6.97 -9.13 -14.58
N GLN A 141 6.29 -9.90 -13.72
CA GLN A 141 4.99 -9.46 -13.18
C GLN A 141 5.12 -8.21 -12.30
N GLY A 142 6.16 -8.07 -11.48
CA GLY A 142 6.44 -6.85 -10.72
C GLY A 142 6.69 -5.66 -11.64
N ASN A 143 7.43 -5.85 -12.74
CA ASN A 143 7.60 -4.85 -13.79
C ASN A 143 6.29 -4.52 -14.53
N ILE A 144 5.36 -5.45 -14.68
CA ILE A 144 4.01 -5.21 -15.26
C ILE A 144 3.09 -4.52 -14.23
N MET A 145 3.12 -4.97 -12.97
CA MET A 145 2.28 -4.50 -11.86
C MET A 145 2.68 -3.10 -11.37
N LEU A 146 3.98 -2.79 -11.40
CA LEU A 146 4.55 -1.46 -11.13
C LEU A 146 4.73 -0.64 -12.41
N GLY A 147 4.55 -1.24 -13.60
CA GLY A 147 4.80 -0.59 -14.89
C GLY A 147 3.91 0.62 -15.14
N LYS A 148 2.59 0.46 -14.96
CA LYS A 148 1.63 1.58 -15.04
C LYS A 148 1.95 2.69 -14.01
N TRP A 149 2.47 2.30 -12.85
CA TRP A 149 2.89 3.26 -11.84
C TRP A 149 4.14 4.03 -12.24
N ARG A 150 5.16 3.36 -12.78
CA ARG A 150 6.36 4.03 -13.35
C ARG A 150 5.97 5.01 -14.46
N GLU A 151 5.05 4.65 -15.34
CA GLU A 151 4.54 5.56 -16.38
C GLU A 151 3.86 6.79 -15.77
N THR A 152 3.04 6.60 -14.73
CA THR A 152 2.39 7.72 -14.00
C THR A 152 3.42 8.65 -13.37
N TRP A 153 4.47 8.08 -12.79
CA TRP A 153 5.56 8.83 -12.18
C TRP A 153 6.41 9.58 -13.19
N GLN A 154 6.77 8.92 -14.29
CA GLN A 154 7.54 9.52 -15.36
C GLN A 154 6.79 10.72 -15.94
N ASN A 155 5.49 10.58 -16.20
CA ASN A 155 4.64 11.68 -16.66
C ASN A 155 4.57 12.84 -15.66
N LEU A 156 4.50 12.56 -14.35
CA LEU A 156 4.49 13.59 -13.30
C LEU A 156 5.82 14.33 -13.15
N VAL A 157 6.94 13.60 -13.22
CA VAL A 157 8.28 14.19 -13.20
C VAL A 157 8.51 15.06 -14.43
N ASP A 158 8.05 14.59 -15.59
CA ASP A 158 8.18 15.29 -16.86
C ASP A 158 7.26 16.54 -16.90
N GLU A 159 6.03 16.48 -16.37
CA GLU A 159 5.15 17.66 -16.21
C GLU A 159 5.74 18.73 -15.29
N VAL A 160 6.35 18.33 -14.16
CA VAL A 160 7.01 19.26 -13.23
C VAL A 160 8.29 19.85 -13.83
N ALA A 161 8.98 19.13 -14.72
CA ALA A 161 10.14 19.62 -15.45
C ALA A 161 9.75 20.66 -16.51
N VAL A 162 8.65 20.44 -17.24
CA VAL A 162 8.11 21.36 -18.27
C VAL A 162 7.61 22.69 -17.68
N VAL A 163 7.12 22.69 -16.43
CA VAL A 163 6.67 23.93 -15.75
C VAL A 163 7.86 24.80 -15.27
N LYS A 164 9.09 24.27 -15.30
CA LYS A 164 10.30 24.98 -14.84
C LYS A 164 11.16 25.56 -15.98
N GLU A 165 10.78 25.39 -17.24
CA GLU A 165 11.36 26.08 -18.41
C GLU A 165 10.53 27.31 -18.82
#